data_AF-A0A026VY60-F1
#
_entry.id   AF-A0A026VY60-F1
#
_cell.length_a   1.000
_cell.length_b   1.000
_cell.length_c   1.000
_cell.angle_alpha   90.00
_cell.angle_beta   90.00
_cell.angle_gamma   90.00
#
_symmetry.space_group_name_H-M   'P 1'
#
loop_
_entity.id
_entity.type
_entity.pdbx_description
1 polymer ?
#
loop_
_entity_poly.entity_id
_entity_poly.type
_entity_poly.pdbx_seq_one_letter_code
_entity_poly.pdbx_strand_id
1 'polypeptide(L)'
;QLVKLIDLNATDCSAKKLFSAFAIEMEKFSIPFVNIVALSCDNAAVMVGKHISFKNKYVQTFACPCHAVALIAHAACAKIPAFCDDFFKKIGVFINKTPKRSAVFQDFTESFQQSNHKMLKLAGTRWLSRHSCISRLLKYWDTIQHFLNEIIITEKSKSGEYLLSIMQNVDTKAYFLFLHYILYNAYFQAEETRIYLLQSKSFNLLTDMSRNFLKPEILENLPNVTFSSEENKKLLDISLGQECEEYLSYLTQEGHIDVVTTIRRNCLQFYITAAKEMLQRLPIKNKFLYKLKVFRSCTSLFDDDRETSFNDVSFIAETLGDFDKTGLKEFL
;
A
#
# COMPACT_ATOMS: atom_id res chain seq x y z
N GLN A 1 4.91 9.18 -15.54
CA GLN A 1 5.84 10.27 -15.85
C GLN A 1 5.33 11.53 -15.16
N LEU A 2 6.19 12.23 -14.41
CA LEU A 2 5.83 13.51 -13.79
C LEU A 2 5.90 14.61 -14.86
N VAL A 3 4.80 15.31 -15.10
CA VAL A 3 4.71 16.38 -16.11
C VAL A 3 5.06 17.75 -15.51
N LYS A 4 4.48 18.08 -14.34
CA LYS A 4 4.65 19.38 -13.70
C LYS A 4 4.48 19.29 -12.18
N LEU A 5 5.34 20.00 -11.45
CA LEU A 5 5.10 20.37 -10.05
C LEU A 5 4.64 21.83 -10.02
N ILE A 6 3.56 22.08 -9.28
CA ILE A 6 2.96 23.41 -9.13
C ILE A 6 3.18 23.85 -7.68
N ASP A 7 3.98 24.89 -7.49
CA ASP A 7 4.18 25.47 -6.17
C ASP A 7 2.99 26.36 -5.80
N LEU A 8 2.40 26.07 -4.64
CA LEU A 8 1.24 26.77 -4.12
C LEU A 8 1.58 27.43 -2.79
N ASN A 9 1.03 28.61 -2.55
CA ASN A 9 1.18 29.27 -1.27
C ASN A 9 0.39 28.50 -0.20
N ALA A 10 1.09 28.04 0.83
CA ALA A 10 0.50 27.27 1.93
C ALA A 10 -0.52 28.07 2.76
N THR A 11 -0.55 29.41 2.64
CA THR A 11 -1.53 30.25 3.34
C THR A 11 -2.93 30.18 2.74
N ASP A 12 -3.08 29.73 1.48
CA ASP A 12 -4.37 29.55 0.81
C ASP A 12 -4.32 28.35 -0.14
N CYS A 13 -4.65 27.17 0.39
CA CYS A 13 -4.85 25.94 -0.36
C CYS A 13 -6.33 25.63 -0.60
N SER A 14 -7.18 26.64 -0.83
CA SER A 14 -8.59 26.42 -1.13
C SER A 14 -8.81 25.67 -2.45
N ALA A 15 -9.94 24.97 -2.58
CA ALA A 15 -10.30 24.24 -3.80
C ALA A 15 -10.31 25.14 -5.04
N LYS A 16 -10.72 26.41 -4.89
CA LYS A 16 -10.72 27.40 -5.96
C LYS A 16 -9.30 27.73 -6.44
N LYS A 17 -8.36 27.98 -5.52
CA LYS A 17 -6.96 28.26 -5.88
C LYS A 17 -6.29 27.06 -6.54
N LEU A 18 -6.53 25.85 -6.01
CA LEU A 18 -6.05 24.60 -6.61
C LEU A 18 -6.55 24.46 -8.05
N PHE A 19 -7.84 24.68 -8.28
CA PHE A 19 -8.41 24.64 -9.62
C PHE A 19 -7.86 25.72 -10.54
N SER A 20 -7.75 26.97 -10.08
CA SER A 20 -7.18 28.05 -10.88
C SER A 20 -5.73 27.78 -11.29
N ALA A 21 -4.91 27.27 -10.37
CA ALA A 21 -3.52 26.92 -10.68
C ALA A 21 -3.46 25.76 -11.69
N PHE A 22 -4.30 24.73 -11.52
CA PHE A 22 -4.43 23.64 -12.48
C PHE A 22 -4.86 24.14 -13.87
N ALA A 23 -5.85 25.02 -13.94
CA ALA A 23 -6.39 25.56 -15.18
C ALA A 23 -5.35 26.35 -15.98
N ILE A 24 -4.57 27.19 -15.30
CA ILE A 24 -3.47 27.95 -15.90
C ILE A 24 -2.44 27.01 -16.53
N GLU A 25 -2.11 25.90 -15.86
CA GLU A 25 -1.16 24.93 -16.42
C GLU A 25 -1.75 24.15 -17.61
N MET A 26 -3.02 23.75 -17.55
CA MET A 26 -3.68 23.12 -18.70
C MET A 26 -3.69 24.02 -19.94
N GLU A 27 -3.95 25.32 -19.76
CA GLU A 27 -3.87 26.32 -20.82
C GLU A 27 -2.46 26.44 -21.39
N LYS A 28 -1.42 26.51 -20.54
CA LYS A 28 -0.02 26.53 -20.98
C LYS A 28 0.38 25.28 -21.77
N PHE A 29 -0.12 24.11 -21.36
CA PHE A 29 0.10 22.86 -22.09
C PHE A 29 -0.79 22.70 -23.32
N SER A 30 -1.70 23.65 -23.59
CA SER A 30 -2.71 23.55 -24.65
C SER A 30 -3.52 22.26 -24.55
N ILE A 31 -3.88 21.84 -23.33
CA ILE A 31 -4.72 20.67 -23.05
C ILE A 31 -6.15 21.15 -22.79
N PRO A 32 -7.09 20.93 -23.72
CA PRO A 32 -8.50 21.23 -23.49
C PRO A 32 -9.05 20.44 -22.31
N PHE A 33 -9.85 21.08 -21.46
CA PHE A 33 -10.49 20.40 -20.32
C PHE A 33 -11.39 19.24 -20.73
N VAL A 34 -11.98 19.29 -21.94
CA VAL A 34 -12.79 18.19 -22.51
C VAL A 34 -11.97 16.92 -22.73
N ASN A 35 -10.65 17.02 -22.87
CA ASN A 35 -9.77 15.86 -23.02
C ASN A 35 -9.44 15.20 -21.66
N ILE A 36 -9.85 15.80 -20.53
CA ILE A 36 -9.61 15.24 -19.20
C ILE A 36 -10.72 14.25 -18.89
N VAL A 37 -10.39 12.97 -18.99
CA VAL A 37 -11.33 11.87 -18.76
C VAL A 37 -11.43 11.45 -17.30
N ALA A 38 -10.38 11.67 -16.50
CA ALA A 38 -10.31 11.20 -15.13
C ALA A 38 -9.38 12.01 -14.24
N LEU A 39 -9.69 12.04 -12.94
CA LEU A 39 -8.89 12.61 -11.87
C LEU A 39 -8.70 11.59 -10.76
N SER A 40 -7.45 11.38 -10.34
CA SER A 40 -7.09 10.54 -9.19
C SER A 40 -6.45 11.40 -8.10
N CYS A 41 -7.01 11.39 -6.87
CA CYS A 41 -6.52 12.20 -5.75
C CYS A 41 -6.61 11.47 -4.40
N ASP A 42 -6.03 12.04 -3.34
CA ASP A 42 -5.97 11.45 -1.99
C ASP A 42 -7.30 11.51 -1.20
N ASN A 43 -8.41 11.80 -1.88
CA ASN A 43 -9.74 11.99 -1.30
C ASN A 43 -9.82 13.09 -0.21
N ALA A 44 -8.87 14.03 -0.13
CA ALA A 44 -8.98 15.17 0.76
C ALA A 44 -10.25 15.99 0.43
N ALA A 45 -10.92 16.51 1.46
CA ALA A 45 -12.18 17.25 1.29
C ALA A 45 -12.05 18.44 0.31
N VAL A 46 -10.85 19.02 0.20
CA VAL A 46 -10.53 20.10 -0.74
C VAL A 46 -10.41 19.65 -2.20
N MET A 47 -10.23 18.35 -2.45
CA MET A 47 -10.11 17.72 -3.78
C MET A 47 -11.38 16.99 -4.22
N VAL A 48 -12.21 16.48 -3.30
CA VAL A 48 -13.45 15.70 -3.59
C VAL A 48 -14.77 16.22 -3.00
N GLY A 49 -14.74 17.26 -2.17
CA GLY A 49 -15.91 17.89 -1.55
C GLY A 49 -16.99 18.41 -2.53
N LYS A 50 -18.17 18.75 -1.97
CA LYS A 50 -19.39 19.13 -2.73
C LYS A 50 -19.26 20.40 -3.59
N HIS A 51 -18.25 21.24 -3.36
CA HIS A 51 -18.10 22.56 -3.98
C HIS A 51 -16.94 22.66 -4.98
N ILE A 52 -16.58 21.56 -5.65
CA ILE A 52 -15.33 21.49 -6.39
C ILE A 52 -15.54 21.57 -7.90
N SER A 53 -14.93 22.58 -8.50
CA SER A 53 -14.87 22.85 -9.95
C SER A 53 -14.27 21.72 -10.80
N PHE A 54 -13.57 20.75 -10.18
CA PHE A 54 -13.05 19.55 -10.85
C PHE A 54 -14.11 18.46 -11.10
N LYS A 55 -15.26 18.49 -10.41
CA LYS A 55 -16.39 17.61 -10.71
C LYS A 55 -17.20 18.21 -11.87
N ASN A 56 -16.67 18.08 -13.09
CA ASN A 56 -17.48 18.21 -14.29
C ASN A 56 -18.21 16.88 -14.55
N LYS A 57 -19.37 16.90 -15.22
CA LYS A 57 -20.20 15.71 -15.52
C LYS A 57 -19.43 14.59 -16.25
N TYR A 58 -18.33 14.94 -16.91
CA TYR A 58 -17.54 14.04 -17.77
C TYR A 58 -16.21 13.56 -17.14
N VAL A 59 -15.78 14.12 -16.00
CA VAL A 59 -14.50 13.75 -15.37
C VAL A 59 -14.74 12.69 -14.30
N GLN A 60 -14.26 11.47 -14.55
CA GLN A 60 -14.35 10.39 -13.57
C GLN A 60 -13.36 10.59 -12.42
N THR A 61 -13.83 10.55 -11.18
CA THR A 61 -12.97 10.73 -10.00
C THR A 61 -12.68 9.39 -9.32
N PHE A 62 -11.40 9.13 -9.04
CA PHE A 62 -10.93 7.92 -8.38
C PHE A 62 -10.06 8.26 -7.17
N ALA A 63 -10.08 7.41 -6.15
CA ALA A 63 -9.13 7.49 -5.04
C ALA A 63 -7.72 7.13 -5.54
N CYS A 64 -6.68 7.81 -5.05
CA CYS A 64 -5.30 7.43 -5.38
C CYS A 64 -5.07 5.98 -4.94
N PRO A 65 -4.68 5.08 -5.85
CA PRO A 65 -4.36 3.71 -5.47
C PRO A 65 -3.22 3.64 -4.46
N CYS A 66 -2.24 4.54 -4.62
CA CYS A 66 -1.12 4.73 -3.71
C CYS A 66 -1.58 4.98 -2.26
N HIS A 67 -2.53 5.90 -2.12
CA HIS A 67 -3.06 6.34 -0.83
C HIS A 67 -3.99 5.27 -0.26
N ALA A 68 -4.83 4.65 -1.10
CA ALA A 68 -5.69 3.55 -0.70
C ALA A 68 -4.90 2.39 -0.09
N VAL A 69 -3.82 1.93 -0.77
CA VAL A 69 -2.93 0.89 -0.25
C VAL A 69 -2.27 1.30 1.06
N ALA A 70 -1.88 2.57 1.20
CA ALA A 70 -1.31 3.08 2.44
C ALA A 70 -2.32 3.14 3.60
N LEU A 71 -3.60 3.38 3.32
CA LEU A 71 -4.66 3.34 4.35
C LEU A 71 -4.99 1.89 4.76
N ILE A 72 -5.05 0.97 3.78
CA ILE A 72 -5.21 -0.48 4.03
C ILE A 72 -4.10 -0.97 4.95
N ALA A 73 -2.87 -0.59 4.61
CA ALA A 73 -1.69 -0.88 5.39
C ALA A 73 -1.78 -0.41 6.83
N HIS A 74 -2.15 0.86 7.00
CA HIS A 74 -2.26 1.48 8.31
C HIS A 74 -3.32 0.77 9.17
N ALA A 75 -4.50 0.50 8.60
CA ALA A 75 -5.58 -0.21 9.28
C ALA A 75 -5.18 -1.64 9.67
N ALA A 76 -4.49 -2.36 8.78
CA ALA A 76 -4.01 -3.71 9.06
C ALA A 76 -2.92 -3.73 10.14
N CYS A 77 -1.92 -2.83 10.06
CA CYS A 77 -0.86 -2.70 11.06
C CYS A 77 -1.39 -2.37 12.45
N ALA A 78 -2.56 -1.74 12.58
CA ALA A 78 -3.22 -1.52 13.88
C ALA A 78 -3.63 -2.83 14.58
N LYS A 79 -3.53 -3.99 13.91
CA LYS A 79 -3.72 -5.33 14.50
C LYS A 79 -2.43 -5.98 14.97
N ILE A 80 -1.28 -5.38 14.68
CA ILE A 80 0.01 -5.78 15.24
C ILE A 80 0.20 -5.04 16.58
N PRO A 81 0.85 -5.65 17.59
CA PRO A 81 1.06 -5.00 18.88
C PRO A 81 1.70 -3.62 18.77
N ALA A 82 1.16 -2.65 19.50
CA ALA A 82 1.59 -1.24 19.44
C ALA A 82 3.07 -1.03 19.79
N PHE A 83 3.67 -1.94 20.58
CA PHE A 83 5.09 -1.88 20.90
C PHE A 83 5.98 -2.03 19.66
N CYS A 84 5.53 -2.71 18.60
CA CYS A 84 6.30 -2.85 17.36
C CYS A 84 6.48 -1.49 16.67
N ASP A 85 5.40 -0.71 16.57
CA ASP A 85 5.44 0.65 16.00
C ASP A 85 6.28 1.60 16.85
N ASP A 86 6.14 1.51 18.18
CA ASP A 86 6.90 2.34 19.12
C ASP A 86 8.40 2.02 19.08
N PHE A 87 8.76 0.74 19.14
CA PHE A 87 10.13 0.25 18.99
C PHE A 87 10.74 0.73 17.68
N PHE A 88 10.04 0.54 16.56
CA PHE A 88 10.53 0.91 15.23
C PHE A 88 10.86 2.41 15.11
N LYS A 89 10.01 3.27 15.68
CA LYS A 89 10.27 4.72 15.73
C LYS A 89 11.45 5.06 16.63
N LYS A 90 11.49 4.48 17.83
CA LYS A 90 12.54 4.76 18.83
C LYS A 90 13.91 4.26 18.39
N ILE A 91 14.01 3.09 17.76
CA ILE A 91 15.30 2.58 17.27
C ILE A 91 15.85 3.46 16.15
N GLY A 92 14.99 3.93 15.24
CA GLY A 92 15.37 4.89 14.20
C GLY A 92 15.90 6.20 14.78
N VAL A 93 15.22 6.77 15.78
CA VAL A 93 15.67 7.99 16.48
C VAL A 93 16.98 7.74 17.23
N PHE A 94 17.10 6.60 17.91
CA PHE A 94 18.27 6.26 18.72
C PHE A 94 19.54 6.10 17.89
N ILE A 95 19.45 5.40 16.75
CA ILE A 95 20.54 5.23 15.80
C ILE A 95 20.90 6.58 15.16
N ASN A 96 19.90 7.37 14.75
CA ASN A 96 20.16 8.67 14.11
C ASN A 96 20.58 9.78 15.08
N LYS A 97 20.63 9.51 16.40
CA LYS A 97 20.93 10.51 17.43
C LYS A 97 22.37 11.05 17.34
N THR A 98 23.34 10.24 16.91
CA THR A 98 24.74 10.66 16.84
C THR A 98 25.36 10.30 15.50
N PRO A 99 26.24 11.14 14.93
CA PRO A 99 26.92 10.85 13.67
C PRO A 99 27.67 9.52 13.69
N LYS A 100 28.27 9.17 14.84
CA LYS A 100 28.98 7.89 15.02
C LYS A 100 28.05 6.69 14.85
N ARG A 101 26.86 6.72 15.46
CA ARG A 101 25.83 5.67 15.32
C ARG A 101 25.34 5.57 13.89
N SER A 102 25.01 6.72 13.30
CA SER A 102 24.55 6.81 11.92
C SER A 102 25.58 6.26 10.94
N ALA A 103 26.87 6.49 11.17
CA ALA A 103 27.94 5.96 10.31
C ALA A 103 28.07 4.43 10.40
N VAL A 104 27.91 3.84 11.59
CA VAL A 104 27.92 2.38 11.77
C VAL A 104 26.74 1.72 11.06
N PHE A 105 25.58 2.38 11.09
CA PHE A 105 24.33 1.89 10.51
C PHE A 105 23.92 2.69 9.27
N GLN A 106 24.88 3.07 8.42
CA GLN A 106 24.64 4.00 7.31
C GLN A 106 23.47 3.55 6.41
N ASP A 107 23.49 2.31 5.92
CA ASP A 107 22.41 1.75 5.08
C ASP A 107 21.04 1.86 5.76
N PHE A 108 20.97 1.60 7.06
CA PHE A 108 19.74 1.70 7.85
C PHE A 108 19.33 3.17 8.02
N THR A 109 20.26 4.05 8.36
CA THR A 109 20.04 5.48 8.52
C THR A 109 19.57 6.13 7.23
N GLU A 110 20.20 5.85 6.09
CA GLU A 110 19.81 6.37 4.78
C GLU A 110 18.36 6.01 4.45
N SER A 111 17.93 4.83 4.87
CA SER A 111 16.58 4.33 4.62
C SER A 111 15.56 5.01 5.50
N PHE A 112 15.89 5.16 6.78
CA PHE A 112 15.11 5.95 7.71
C PHE A 112 15.06 7.42 7.30
N GLN A 113 16.13 7.98 6.75
CA GLN A 113 16.19 9.36 6.24
C GLN A 113 15.40 9.53 4.94
N GLN A 114 15.48 8.59 4.00
CA GLN A 114 14.62 8.58 2.81
C GLN A 114 13.14 8.48 3.18
N SER A 115 12.80 7.78 4.28
CA SER A 115 11.47 7.87 4.87
C SER A 115 11.22 9.23 5.54
N ASN A 116 12.15 9.77 6.34
CA ASN A 116 11.96 10.96 7.17
C ASN A 116 11.96 12.29 6.40
N HIS A 117 12.85 12.48 5.41
CA HIS A 117 12.89 13.67 4.56
C HIS A 117 11.67 13.76 3.62
N LYS A 118 11.03 12.62 3.32
CA LYS A 118 9.72 12.56 2.65
C LYS A 118 8.53 12.53 3.63
N MET A 119 8.78 12.40 4.94
CA MET A 119 7.75 12.35 6.01
C MET A 119 7.43 13.70 6.63
N LEU A 120 8.19 14.77 6.37
CA LEU A 120 7.93 16.10 6.96
C LEU A 120 6.56 16.70 6.60
N LYS A 121 5.73 16.05 5.75
CA LYS A 121 4.31 16.43 5.53
C LYS A 121 3.29 15.29 5.44
N LEU A 122 3.69 14.01 5.41
CA LEU A 122 2.76 12.88 5.18
C LEU A 122 3.16 11.63 5.99
N ALA A 123 3.41 11.79 7.29
CA ALA A 123 4.02 10.82 8.20
C ALA A 123 3.21 9.54 8.53
N GLY A 124 2.39 9.03 7.61
CA GLY A 124 1.65 7.77 7.78
C GLY A 124 1.50 6.89 6.54
N THR A 125 2.05 7.27 5.38
CA THR A 125 1.42 6.91 4.09
C THR A 125 2.26 6.14 3.07
N ARG A 126 3.37 5.48 3.41
CA ARG A 126 4.11 4.66 2.41
C ARG A 126 4.54 3.29 2.93
N TRP A 127 3.76 2.28 2.54
CA TRP A 127 4.00 0.84 2.69
C TRP A 127 5.42 0.41 2.28
N LEU A 128 5.90 0.86 1.12
CA LEU A 128 7.24 0.50 0.61
C LEU A 128 8.41 1.08 1.41
N SER A 129 8.31 2.30 1.94
CA SER A 129 9.38 2.84 2.81
C SER A 129 9.43 2.09 4.13
N ARG A 130 8.26 1.65 4.63
CA ARG A 130 8.21 0.83 5.84
C ARG A 130 8.82 -0.55 5.61
N HIS A 131 8.51 -1.20 4.49
CA HIS A 131 9.13 -2.47 4.09
C HIS A 131 10.66 -2.36 4.01
N SER A 132 11.17 -1.35 3.28
CA SER A 132 12.62 -1.21 3.07
C SER A 132 13.39 -0.90 4.36
N CYS A 133 12.78 -0.19 5.31
CA CYS A 133 13.36 0.03 6.64
C CYS A 133 13.27 -1.23 7.53
N ILE A 134 12.18 -2.01 7.46
CA ILE A 134 12.06 -3.28 8.19
C ILE A 134 13.06 -4.32 7.67
N SER A 135 13.23 -4.42 6.35
CA SER A 135 14.22 -5.29 5.73
C SER A 135 15.63 -5.02 6.28
N ARG A 136 15.99 -3.74 6.44
CA ARG A 136 17.29 -3.34 7.00
C ARG A 136 17.36 -3.53 8.51
N LEU A 137 16.28 -3.30 9.24
CA LEU A 137 16.20 -3.63 10.66
C LEU A 137 16.50 -5.12 10.90
N LEU A 138 15.90 -5.99 10.09
CA LEU A 138 16.12 -7.45 10.17
C LEU A 138 17.55 -7.82 9.77
N LYS A 139 18.09 -7.22 8.69
CA LYS A 139 19.49 -7.39 8.27
C LYS A 139 20.50 -7.09 9.39
N TYR A 140 20.27 -6.01 10.14
CA TYR A 140 21.15 -5.58 11.23
C TYR A 140 20.68 -6.01 12.61
N TRP A 141 19.72 -6.95 12.71
CA TRP A 141 19.06 -7.27 13.98
C TRP A 141 20.07 -7.61 15.08
N ASP A 142 20.92 -8.61 14.84
CA ASP A 142 21.88 -9.08 15.84
C ASP A 142 22.98 -8.02 16.11
N THR A 143 23.41 -7.30 15.07
CA THR A 143 24.38 -6.19 15.21
C THR A 143 23.82 -5.06 16.08
N ILE A 144 22.55 -4.71 15.92
CA ILE A 144 21.87 -3.71 16.75
C ILE A 144 21.77 -4.22 18.19
N GLN A 145 21.46 -5.49 18.41
CA GLN A 145 21.42 -6.06 19.76
C GLN A 145 22.80 -5.98 20.46
N HIS A 146 23.88 -6.37 19.78
CA HIS A 146 25.23 -6.24 20.32
C HIS A 146 25.58 -4.78 20.61
N PHE A 147 25.28 -3.90 19.68
CA PHE A 147 25.52 -2.47 19.82
C PHE A 147 24.78 -1.85 21.02
N LEU A 148 23.52 -2.23 21.23
CA LEU A 148 22.74 -1.78 22.38
C LEU A 148 23.37 -2.26 23.69
N ASN A 149 23.81 -3.52 23.77
CA ASN A 149 24.53 -4.04 24.94
C ASN A 149 25.78 -3.22 25.25
N GLU A 150 26.61 -2.92 24.25
CA GLU A 150 27.81 -2.09 24.44
C GLU A 150 27.47 -0.68 24.92
N ILE A 151 26.45 -0.03 24.35
CA ILE A 151 26.02 1.31 24.78
C ILE A 151 25.49 1.29 26.22
N ILE A 152 24.74 0.27 26.61
CA ILE A 152 24.21 0.18 27.98
C ILE A 152 25.36 0.14 28.98
N ILE A 153 26.41 -0.64 28.69
CA ILE A 153 27.59 -0.74 29.54
C ILE A 153 28.39 0.57 29.56
N THR A 154 28.62 1.18 28.40
CA THR A 154 29.51 2.35 28.25
C THR A 154 28.84 3.67 28.61
N GLU A 155 27.57 3.86 28.25
CA GLU A 155 26.83 5.13 28.39
C GLU A 155 25.69 5.09 29.43
N LYS A 156 25.38 3.92 30.02
CA LYS A 156 24.24 3.73 30.95
C LYS A 156 22.91 4.24 30.37
N SER A 157 22.69 3.95 29.09
CA SER A 157 21.56 4.49 28.33
C SER A 157 20.25 3.78 28.67
N LYS A 158 19.36 4.44 29.43
CA LYS A 158 17.98 3.96 29.69
C LYS A 158 17.18 3.69 28.42
N SER A 159 17.39 4.51 27.38
CA SER A 159 16.74 4.28 26.08
C SER A 159 17.28 3.02 25.38
N GLY A 160 18.57 2.73 25.56
CA GLY A 160 19.18 1.50 25.07
C GLY A 160 18.63 0.27 25.78
N GLU A 161 18.50 0.32 27.11
CA GLU A 161 17.91 -0.76 27.94
C GLU A 161 16.48 -1.09 27.49
N TYR A 162 15.65 -0.07 27.30
CA TYR A 162 14.28 -0.24 26.81
C TYR A 162 14.24 -0.87 25.41
N LEU A 163 15.08 -0.40 24.48
CA LEU A 163 15.11 -0.96 23.12
C LEU A 163 15.58 -2.42 23.12
N LEU A 164 16.59 -2.73 23.92
CA LEU A 164 17.12 -4.08 24.03
C LEU A 164 16.09 -5.05 24.63
N SER A 165 15.35 -4.63 25.66
CA SER A 165 14.33 -5.49 26.27
C SER A 165 13.22 -5.86 25.27
N ILE A 166 12.84 -4.94 24.39
CA ILE A 166 11.88 -5.23 23.31
C ILE A 166 12.50 -6.18 22.27
N MET A 167 13.77 -6.00 21.88
CA MET A 167 14.44 -6.91 20.92
C MET A 167 14.66 -8.32 21.49
N GLN A 168 14.80 -8.45 22.80
CA GLN A 168 14.93 -9.72 23.50
C GLN A 168 13.59 -10.46 23.63
N ASN A 169 12.46 -9.76 23.48
CA ASN A 169 11.18 -10.43 23.40
C ASN A 169 11.07 -11.19 22.07
N VAL A 170 10.85 -12.50 22.18
CA VAL A 170 10.83 -13.43 21.05
C VAL A 170 9.74 -13.09 20.03
N ASP A 171 8.64 -12.47 20.45
CA ASP A 171 7.53 -12.08 19.57
C ASP A 171 7.88 -10.91 18.64
N THR A 172 8.73 -9.98 19.07
CA THR A 172 9.12 -8.78 18.32
C THR A 172 9.72 -9.17 16.97
N LYS A 173 10.69 -10.08 16.96
CA LYS A 173 11.34 -10.53 15.72
C LYS A 173 10.35 -11.23 14.79
N ALA A 174 9.44 -12.05 15.33
CA ALA A 174 8.40 -12.72 14.55
C ALA A 174 7.47 -11.72 13.85
N TYR A 175 7.02 -10.66 14.53
CA TYR A 175 6.19 -9.63 13.92
C TYR A 175 6.92 -8.87 12.81
N PHE A 176 8.20 -8.55 12.99
CA PHE A 176 8.97 -7.88 11.93
C PHE A 176 9.22 -8.79 10.72
N LEU A 177 9.46 -10.08 10.92
CA LEU A 177 9.55 -11.07 9.82
C LEU A 177 8.24 -11.16 9.04
N PHE A 178 7.10 -11.25 9.74
CA PHE A 178 5.78 -11.22 9.12
C PHE A 178 5.54 -9.92 8.34
N LEU A 179 5.85 -8.77 8.93
CA LEU A 179 5.73 -7.48 8.27
C LEU A 179 6.67 -7.37 7.06
N HIS A 180 7.88 -7.92 7.12
CA HIS A 180 8.77 -7.97 5.97
C HIS A 180 8.13 -8.74 4.80
N TYR A 181 7.56 -9.92 5.08
CA TYR A 181 6.87 -10.72 4.09
C TYR A 181 5.69 -9.99 3.45
N ILE A 182 4.80 -9.40 4.26
CA ILE A 182 3.52 -8.90 3.75
C ILE A 182 3.57 -7.45 3.24
N LEU A 183 4.49 -6.62 3.74
CA LEU A 183 4.55 -5.20 3.40
C LEU A 183 5.19 -4.90 2.03
N TYR A 184 5.42 -5.89 1.18
CA TYR A 184 5.93 -5.65 -0.18
C TYR A 184 4.79 -5.37 -1.17
N ASN A 185 4.74 -4.16 -1.75
CA ASN A 185 3.80 -3.86 -2.84
C ASN A 185 4.29 -2.75 -3.77
N ALA A 186 5.20 -3.10 -4.69
CA ALA A 186 5.80 -2.16 -5.63
C ALA A 186 4.82 -1.66 -6.71
N TYR A 187 3.75 -2.40 -6.98
CA TYR A 187 2.92 -2.17 -8.17
C TYR A 187 2.19 -0.81 -8.15
N PHE A 188 1.58 -0.46 -7.02
CA PHE A 188 0.78 0.79 -6.89
C PHE A 188 1.63 2.05 -6.70
N GLN A 189 2.96 1.93 -6.78
CA GLN A 189 3.91 3.05 -6.72
C GLN A 189 4.69 3.21 -8.03
N ALA A 190 4.29 2.52 -9.10
CA ALA A 190 4.90 2.68 -10.41
C ALA A 190 4.74 4.12 -10.93
N GLU A 191 5.79 4.65 -11.55
CA GLU A 191 5.76 5.99 -12.15
C GLU A 191 4.99 6.04 -13.47
N GLU A 192 4.82 4.89 -14.12
CA GLU A 192 4.12 4.74 -15.39
C GLU A 192 2.60 4.69 -15.23
N THR A 193 1.89 5.25 -16.21
CA THR A 193 0.42 5.19 -16.27
C THR A 193 -0.03 3.78 -16.64
N ARG A 194 -0.63 3.07 -15.68
CA ARG A 194 -1.09 1.69 -15.84
C ARG A 194 -2.56 1.50 -15.42
N ILE A 195 -3.38 2.52 -15.67
CA ILE A 195 -4.80 2.55 -15.24
C ILE A 195 -5.61 1.36 -15.76
N TYR A 196 -5.31 0.90 -16.98
CA TYR A 196 -5.95 -0.26 -17.61
C TYR A 196 -5.71 -1.59 -16.89
N LEU A 197 -4.72 -1.65 -15.98
CA LEU A 197 -4.44 -2.80 -15.14
C LEU A 197 -4.90 -2.61 -13.70
N LEU A 198 -5.34 -1.40 -13.33
CA LEU A 198 -5.55 -1.01 -11.94
C LEU A 198 -6.52 -1.94 -11.23
N GLN A 199 -7.69 -2.20 -11.84
CA GLN A 199 -8.68 -3.11 -11.25
C GLN A 199 -8.13 -4.53 -11.13
N SER A 200 -7.52 -5.07 -12.20
CA SER A 200 -7.01 -6.45 -12.20
C SER A 200 -5.93 -6.66 -11.15
N LYS A 201 -5.05 -5.67 -10.97
CA LYS A 201 -3.96 -5.72 -9.99
C LYS A 201 -4.45 -5.49 -8.57
N SER A 202 -5.50 -4.70 -8.39
CA SER A 202 -6.22 -4.63 -7.11
C SER A 202 -6.89 -5.94 -6.74
N PHE A 203 -7.50 -6.63 -7.70
CA PHE A 203 -8.09 -7.95 -7.46
C PHE A 203 -7.02 -9.01 -7.14
N ASN A 204 -5.90 -9.00 -7.87
CA ASN A 204 -4.79 -9.90 -7.59
C ASN A 204 -4.22 -9.66 -6.19
N LEU A 205 -4.02 -8.40 -5.78
CA LEU A 205 -3.56 -8.08 -4.43
C LEU A 205 -4.52 -8.63 -3.37
N LEU A 206 -5.84 -8.47 -3.55
CA LEU A 206 -6.83 -9.07 -2.64
C LEU A 206 -6.69 -10.59 -2.61
N THR A 207 -6.55 -11.21 -3.77
CA THR A 207 -6.45 -12.68 -3.91
C THR A 207 -5.20 -13.20 -3.21
N ASP A 208 -4.05 -12.57 -3.44
CA ASP A 208 -2.77 -12.94 -2.83
C ASP A 208 -2.80 -12.75 -1.31
N MET A 209 -3.40 -11.66 -0.82
CA MET A 209 -3.63 -11.44 0.61
C MET A 209 -4.56 -12.51 1.19
N SER A 210 -5.61 -12.87 0.47
CA SER A 210 -6.65 -13.82 0.91
C SER A 210 -6.16 -15.26 0.96
N ARG A 211 -5.28 -15.67 0.03
CA ARG A 211 -4.67 -17.02 -0.03
C ARG A 211 -3.96 -17.41 1.26
N ASN A 212 -3.42 -16.42 1.98
CA ASN A 212 -2.67 -16.65 3.21
C ASN A 212 -3.55 -17.13 4.37
N PHE A 213 -4.86 -16.85 4.36
CA PHE A 213 -5.73 -17.15 5.50
C PHE A 213 -7.07 -17.80 5.17
N LEU A 214 -7.54 -17.72 3.91
CA LEU A 214 -8.75 -18.40 3.46
C LEU A 214 -8.46 -19.79 2.92
N LYS A 215 -9.44 -20.68 3.04
CA LYS A 215 -9.40 -22.00 2.40
C LYS A 215 -9.49 -21.87 0.87
N PRO A 216 -8.84 -22.76 0.08
CA PRO A 216 -8.82 -22.67 -1.38
C PRO A 216 -10.21 -22.57 -2.03
N GLU A 217 -11.18 -23.35 -1.56
CA GLU A 217 -12.57 -23.39 -2.05
C GLU A 217 -13.32 -22.06 -1.86
N ILE A 218 -12.87 -21.21 -0.92
CA ILE A 218 -13.48 -19.89 -0.69
C ILE A 218 -12.89 -18.84 -1.62
N LEU A 219 -11.66 -19.03 -2.12
CA LEU A 219 -11.00 -18.05 -2.99
C LEU A 219 -11.73 -17.87 -4.32
N GLU A 220 -12.40 -18.91 -4.82
CA GLU A 220 -13.22 -18.86 -6.04
C GLU A 220 -14.42 -17.90 -5.92
N ASN A 221 -14.87 -17.66 -4.69
CA ASN A 221 -16.02 -16.79 -4.40
C ASN A 221 -15.63 -15.31 -4.24
N LEU A 222 -14.34 -14.95 -4.34
CA LEU A 222 -13.90 -13.56 -4.27
C LEU A 222 -14.52 -12.74 -5.43
N PRO A 223 -14.93 -11.49 -5.19
CA PRO A 223 -14.80 -10.70 -3.97
C PRO A 223 -15.98 -10.83 -2.99
N ASN A 224 -16.93 -11.74 -3.23
CA ASN A 224 -18.18 -11.87 -2.48
C ASN A 224 -18.04 -12.87 -1.34
N VAL A 225 -17.11 -12.59 -0.42
CA VAL A 225 -16.80 -13.46 0.72
C VAL A 225 -16.94 -12.72 2.04
N THR A 226 -17.49 -13.40 3.04
CA THR A 226 -17.48 -12.92 4.44
C THR A 226 -16.16 -13.31 5.12
N PHE A 227 -15.16 -12.42 5.09
CA PHE A 227 -13.83 -12.68 5.67
C PHE A 227 -13.83 -12.91 7.19
N SER A 228 -14.89 -12.52 7.90
CA SER A 228 -15.02 -12.74 9.34
C SER A 228 -15.43 -14.17 9.70
N SER A 229 -16.01 -14.95 8.78
CA SER A 229 -16.53 -16.29 9.11
C SER A 229 -15.37 -17.26 9.42
N GLU A 230 -15.40 -17.92 10.58
CA GLU A 230 -14.38 -18.91 10.96
C GLU A 230 -14.36 -20.12 10.01
N GLU A 231 -15.53 -20.52 9.49
CA GLU A 231 -15.66 -21.65 8.56
C GLU A 231 -14.88 -21.45 7.26
N ASN A 232 -14.70 -20.18 6.86
CA ASN A 232 -14.01 -19.81 5.62
C ASN A 232 -12.47 -19.77 5.76
N LYS A 233 -11.96 -19.80 7.00
CA LYS A 233 -10.55 -19.55 7.31
C LYS A 233 -9.79 -20.85 7.57
N LYS A 234 -8.47 -20.80 7.42
CA LYS A 234 -7.55 -21.86 7.84
C LYS A 234 -7.31 -21.90 9.37
N LEU A 235 -8.20 -21.29 10.18
CA LEU A 235 -7.99 -21.05 11.62
C LEU A 235 -6.60 -20.43 11.87
N LEU A 236 -5.68 -21.16 12.52
CA LEU A 236 -4.31 -20.70 12.80
C LEU A 236 -3.27 -21.24 11.81
N ASP A 237 -3.67 -22.12 10.89
CA ASP A 237 -2.81 -22.63 9.80
C ASP A 237 -2.73 -21.62 8.64
N ILE A 238 -2.36 -20.39 9.00
CA ILE A 238 -2.18 -19.29 8.06
C ILE A 238 -0.72 -19.21 7.63
N SER A 239 -0.49 -18.76 6.41
CA SER A 239 0.86 -18.53 5.88
C SER A 239 1.38 -17.16 6.35
N LEU A 240 2.49 -17.15 7.08
CA LEU A 240 3.16 -15.93 7.56
C LEU A 240 4.44 -15.57 6.80
N GLY A 241 4.75 -16.34 5.76
CA GLY A 241 5.97 -16.21 4.96
C GLY A 241 7.11 -17.08 5.52
N GLN A 242 7.97 -17.57 4.63
CA GLN A 242 8.99 -18.59 4.93
C GLN A 242 9.84 -18.26 6.16
N GLU A 243 10.50 -17.09 6.18
CA GLU A 243 11.39 -16.70 7.29
C GLU A 243 10.65 -16.60 8.63
N CYS A 244 9.39 -16.13 8.62
CA CYS A 244 8.57 -16.05 9.82
C CYS A 244 8.18 -17.46 10.30
N GLU A 245 7.76 -18.34 9.40
CA GLU A 245 7.36 -19.72 9.71
C GLU A 245 8.52 -20.55 10.27
N GLU A 246 9.72 -20.41 9.70
CA GLU A 246 10.94 -21.04 10.21
C GLU A 246 11.23 -20.58 11.65
N TYR A 247 11.13 -19.27 11.90
CA TYR A 247 11.34 -18.71 13.24
C TYR A 247 10.26 -19.13 14.24
N LEU A 248 8.99 -19.20 13.84
CA LEU A 248 7.90 -19.68 14.69
C LEU A 248 8.04 -21.19 15.00
N SER A 249 8.56 -21.97 14.06
CA SER A 249 8.86 -23.38 14.26
C SER A 249 9.96 -23.55 15.32
N TYR A 250 11.02 -22.73 15.24
CA TYR A 250 12.05 -22.66 16.28
C TYR A 250 11.46 -22.28 17.66
N LEU A 251 10.64 -21.22 17.73
CA LEU A 251 10.00 -20.82 19.00
C LEU A 251 9.10 -21.91 19.60
N THR A 252 8.44 -22.69 18.75
CA THR A 252 7.62 -23.83 19.17
C THR A 252 8.49 -24.92 19.81
N GLN A 253 9.67 -25.20 19.24
CA GLN A 253 10.64 -26.17 19.77
C GLN A 253 11.23 -25.71 21.12
N GLU A 254 11.45 -24.41 21.29
CA GLU A 254 11.92 -23.80 22.54
C GLU A 254 10.81 -23.67 23.62
N GLY A 255 9.59 -24.15 23.35
CA GLY A 255 8.49 -24.18 24.32
C GLY A 255 7.61 -22.93 24.36
N HIS A 256 7.74 -22.00 23.41
CA HIS A 256 6.95 -20.76 23.34
C HIS A 256 5.62 -20.88 22.58
N ILE A 257 4.91 -22.00 22.74
CA ILE A 257 3.68 -22.33 21.97
C ILE A 257 2.58 -21.25 22.11
N ASP A 258 2.37 -20.72 23.33
CA ASP A 258 1.35 -19.69 23.58
C ASP A 258 1.66 -18.37 22.86
N VAL A 259 2.95 -18.04 22.75
CA VAL A 259 3.42 -16.86 22.04
C VAL A 259 3.18 -17.02 20.54
N VAL A 260 3.54 -18.17 19.96
CA VAL A 260 3.28 -18.49 18.55
C VAL A 260 1.78 -18.42 18.23
N THR A 261 0.95 -18.99 19.10
CA THR A 261 -0.52 -18.94 18.97
C THR A 261 -1.04 -17.51 18.96
N THR A 262 -0.49 -16.65 19.82
CA THR A 262 -0.85 -15.23 19.89
C THR A 262 -0.41 -14.46 18.65
N ILE A 263 0.80 -14.71 18.14
CA ILE A 263 1.31 -14.11 16.91
C ILE A 263 0.41 -14.47 15.73
N ARG A 264 0.11 -15.77 15.54
CA ARG A 264 -0.78 -16.25 14.48
C ARG A 264 -2.16 -15.60 14.54
N ARG A 265 -2.72 -15.44 15.75
CA ARG A 265 -4.01 -14.74 15.94
C ARG A 265 -3.95 -13.27 15.51
N ASN A 266 -2.90 -12.56 15.90
CA ASN A 266 -2.73 -11.15 15.52
C ASN A 266 -2.52 -10.98 14.01
N CYS A 267 -1.71 -11.85 13.40
CA CYS A 267 -1.49 -11.89 11.95
C CYS A 267 -2.77 -12.27 11.17
N LEU A 268 -3.60 -13.17 11.70
CA LEU A 268 -4.93 -13.45 11.13
C LEU A 268 -5.81 -12.20 11.13
N GLN A 269 -5.85 -11.46 12.24
CA GLN A 269 -6.61 -10.21 12.32
C GLN A 269 -6.08 -9.14 11.37
N PHE A 270 -4.75 -9.08 11.19
CA PHE A 270 -4.12 -8.24 10.18
C PHE A 270 -4.66 -8.59 8.78
N TYR A 271 -4.63 -9.87 8.39
CA TYR A 271 -5.10 -10.32 7.08
C TYR A 271 -6.58 -10.01 6.83
N ILE A 272 -7.44 -10.32 7.79
CA ILE A 272 -8.88 -10.04 7.71
C ILE A 272 -9.13 -8.54 7.55
N THR A 273 -8.42 -7.72 8.32
CA THR A 273 -8.56 -6.25 8.27
C THR A 273 -8.08 -5.73 6.91
N ALA A 274 -6.92 -6.20 6.42
CA ALA A 274 -6.39 -5.82 5.12
C ALA A 274 -7.37 -6.17 3.99
N ALA A 275 -7.90 -7.39 3.96
CA ALA A 275 -8.84 -7.83 2.91
C ALA A 275 -10.15 -7.02 2.91
N LYS A 276 -10.70 -6.68 4.08
CA LYS A 276 -11.88 -5.81 4.21
C LYS A 276 -11.62 -4.41 3.67
N GLU A 277 -10.51 -3.80 4.10
CA GLU A 277 -10.12 -2.45 3.66
C GLU A 277 -9.80 -2.42 2.15
N MET A 278 -9.24 -3.51 1.59
CA MET A 278 -9.05 -3.66 0.15
C MET A 278 -10.36 -3.60 -0.61
N LEU A 279 -11.38 -4.36 -0.19
CA LEU A 279 -12.71 -4.31 -0.82
C LEU A 279 -13.35 -2.92 -0.75
N GLN A 280 -13.11 -2.18 0.33
CA GLN A 280 -13.69 -0.86 0.54
C GLN A 280 -12.98 0.23 -0.29
N ARG A 281 -11.65 0.15 -0.43
CA ARG A 281 -10.84 1.26 -0.96
C ARG A 281 -10.29 1.05 -2.35
N LEU A 282 -10.09 -0.20 -2.76
CA LEU A 282 -9.57 -0.50 -4.09
C LEU A 282 -10.73 -0.67 -5.08
N PRO A 283 -10.51 -0.37 -6.37
CA PRO A 283 -11.54 -0.44 -7.40
C PRO A 283 -11.90 -1.87 -7.83
N ILE A 284 -11.94 -2.83 -6.90
CA ILE A 284 -12.11 -4.26 -7.17
C ILE A 284 -13.39 -4.57 -7.93
N LYS A 285 -14.50 -3.92 -7.57
CA LYS A 285 -15.81 -4.09 -8.23
C LYS A 285 -16.06 -3.07 -9.36
N ASN A 286 -15.06 -2.28 -9.76
CA ASN A 286 -15.25 -1.21 -10.74
C ASN A 286 -15.26 -1.76 -12.18
N LYS A 287 -16.44 -1.79 -12.80
CA LYS A 287 -16.66 -2.32 -14.16
C LYS A 287 -15.93 -1.50 -15.24
N PHE A 288 -15.88 -0.18 -15.11
CA PHE A 288 -15.18 0.69 -16.06
C PHE A 288 -13.68 0.37 -16.10
N LEU A 289 -13.02 0.36 -14.94
CA LEU A 289 -11.60 0.05 -14.82
C LEU A 289 -11.29 -1.41 -15.20
N TYR A 290 -12.22 -2.34 -14.98
CA TYR A 290 -12.08 -3.72 -15.46
C TYR A 290 -12.02 -3.79 -17.00
N LYS A 291 -12.94 -3.09 -17.68
CA LYS A 291 -13.02 -3.12 -19.15
C LYS A 291 -11.87 -2.40 -19.84
N LEU A 292 -11.20 -1.43 -19.19
CA LEU A 292 -10.00 -0.78 -19.74
C LEU A 292 -8.89 -1.77 -20.11
N LYS A 293 -8.90 -3.01 -19.58
CA LYS A 293 -7.97 -4.09 -19.98
C LYS A 293 -7.99 -4.38 -21.49
N VAL A 294 -9.05 -4.01 -22.21
CA VAL A 294 -9.16 -4.17 -23.66
C VAL A 294 -8.05 -3.43 -24.42
N PHE A 295 -7.51 -2.36 -23.84
CA PHE A 295 -6.41 -1.58 -24.41
C PHE A 295 -5.02 -2.16 -24.14
N ARG A 296 -4.92 -3.39 -23.63
CA ARG A 296 -3.63 -4.08 -23.54
C ARG A 296 -3.17 -4.43 -24.94
N SER A 297 -1.88 -4.21 -25.22
CA SER A 297 -1.27 -4.54 -26.51
C SER A 297 -1.56 -5.96 -26.98
N CYS A 298 -1.54 -6.95 -26.06
CA CYS A 298 -1.88 -8.32 -26.38
C CYS A 298 -3.32 -8.51 -26.84
N THR A 299 -4.28 -7.80 -26.23
CA THR A 299 -5.69 -7.88 -26.59
C THR A 299 -5.93 -7.19 -27.93
N SER A 300 -5.39 -5.98 -28.10
CA SER A 300 -5.53 -5.24 -29.34
C SER A 300 -4.93 -5.99 -30.55
N LEU A 301 -3.81 -6.69 -30.36
CA LEU A 301 -3.10 -7.38 -31.45
C LEU A 301 -3.59 -8.82 -31.71
N PHE A 302 -3.97 -9.57 -30.66
CA PHE A 302 -4.13 -11.03 -30.75
C PHE A 302 -5.47 -11.56 -30.23
N ASP A 303 -6.41 -10.70 -29.83
CA ASP A 303 -7.71 -11.19 -29.32
C ASP A 303 -8.62 -11.69 -30.46
N ASP A 304 -8.95 -12.98 -30.42
CA ASP A 304 -9.85 -13.61 -31.40
C ASP A 304 -11.32 -13.27 -31.14
N ASP A 305 -11.69 -12.83 -29.92
CA ASP A 305 -13.04 -12.40 -29.56
C ASP A 305 -13.24 -10.89 -29.76
N ARG A 306 -13.32 -10.50 -31.03
CA ARG A 306 -13.53 -9.09 -31.43
C ARG A 306 -14.87 -8.53 -30.95
N GLU A 307 -15.89 -9.37 -30.78
CA GLU A 307 -17.21 -8.93 -30.32
C GLU A 307 -17.15 -8.46 -28.86
N THR A 308 -16.52 -9.24 -27.98
CA THR A 308 -16.33 -8.82 -26.57
C THR A 308 -15.46 -7.58 -26.48
N SER A 309 -14.38 -7.51 -27.25
CA SER A 309 -13.52 -6.33 -27.33
C SER A 309 -14.28 -5.08 -27.77
N PHE A 310 -15.12 -5.18 -28.81
CA PHE A 310 -15.99 -4.09 -29.27
C PHE A 310 -16.97 -3.63 -28.18
N ASN A 311 -17.59 -4.58 -27.48
CA ASN A 311 -18.51 -4.28 -26.39
C ASN A 311 -17.82 -3.59 -25.20
N ASP A 312 -16.57 -3.95 -24.90
CA ASP A 312 -15.75 -3.30 -23.88
C ASP A 312 -15.40 -1.86 -24.28
N VAL A 313 -14.91 -1.64 -25.51
CA VAL A 313 -14.59 -0.30 -26.05
C VAL A 313 -15.83 0.58 -26.11
N SER A 314 -16.94 0.06 -26.63
CA SER A 314 -18.21 0.79 -26.70
C SER A 314 -18.69 1.21 -25.31
N PHE A 315 -18.63 0.32 -24.32
CA PHE A 315 -18.99 0.66 -22.95
C PHE A 315 -18.11 1.78 -22.37
N ILE A 316 -16.80 1.72 -22.62
CA ILE A 316 -15.85 2.74 -22.15
C ILE A 316 -16.18 4.09 -22.77
N ALA A 317 -16.40 4.12 -24.09
CA ALA A 317 -16.68 5.36 -24.82
C ALA A 317 -18.04 5.96 -24.41
N GLU A 318 -19.09 5.13 -24.30
CA GLU A 318 -20.39 5.54 -23.75
C GLU A 318 -20.27 6.11 -22.32
N THR A 319 -19.35 5.57 -21.51
CA THR A 319 -19.09 6.06 -20.15
C THR A 319 -18.36 7.41 -20.11
N LEU A 320 -17.51 7.70 -21.11
CA LEU A 320 -16.73 8.94 -21.19
C LEU A 320 -17.52 10.10 -21.85
N GLY A 321 -18.56 9.79 -22.64
CA GLY A 321 -19.38 10.77 -23.34
C GLY A 321 -18.93 10.99 -24.80
N ASP A 322 -19.81 11.60 -25.60
CA ASP A 322 -19.58 11.99 -27.00
C ASP A 322 -19.12 10.84 -27.93
N PHE A 323 -19.77 9.67 -27.81
CA PHE A 323 -19.46 8.50 -28.61
C PHE A 323 -20.45 8.31 -29.79
N ASP A 324 -19.94 8.38 -31.03
CA ASP A 324 -20.66 7.92 -32.21
C ASP A 324 -20.48 6.41 -32.39
N LYS A 325 -21.51 5.68 -31.95
CA LYS A 325 -21.59 4.22 -32.05
C LYS A 325 -21.63 3.73 -33.51
N THR A 326 -22.02 4.58 -34.44
CA THR A 326 -22.13 4.26 -35.88
C THR A 326 -20.74 4.26 -36.50
N GLY A 327 -19.94 5.31 -36.25
CA GLY A 327 -18.55 5.39 -36.73
C GLY A 327 -17.65 4.26 -36.21
N LEU A 328 -17.78 3.82 -34.94
CA LEU A 328 -16.93 2.73 -34.44
C LEU A 328 -17.20 1.37 -35.12
N LYS A 329 -18.45 1.11 -35.54
CA LYS A 329 -18.81 -0.13 -36.26
C LYS A 329 -18.20 -0.21 -37.66
N GLU A 330 -17.73 0.90 -38.23
CA GLU A 330 -17.12 0.94 -39.57
C GLU A 330 -15.60 0.63 -39.54
N PHE A 331 -14.95 0.69 -38.37
CA PHE A 331 -13.49 0.53 -38.21
C PHE A 331 -13.05 -0.81 -37.58
N LEU A 332 -13.99 -1.64 -37.13
CA LEU A 332 -13.77 -2.95 -36.52
C LEU A 332 -14.60 -3.99 -37.25
#